data_AF-A0A1H7DQX0-F1
#
_entry.id   AF-A0A1H7DQX0-F1
#
_cell.length_a   1.000
_cell.length_b   1.000
_cell.length_c   1.000
_cell.angle_alpha   90.00
_cell.angle_beta   90.00
_cell.angle_gamma   90.00
#
_symmetry.space_group_name_H-M   'P 1'
#
loop_
_entity.id
_entity.type
_entity.pdbx_description
1 polymer ?
#
loop_
_entity_poly.entity_id
_entity_poly.type
_entity_poly.pdbx_seq_one_letter_code
_entity_poly.pdbx_strand_id
1 'polypeptide(L)'
;MIDLAACDVVFLSFDEPNADENFERVRRDVPRCLRVHGVKGFDAAHRRAGEVAITPHVVTIDADNVLLDPTFLSARFDIAPRDRARVFSFSARNGVNGLRYGNGGVKIWPRSILRTLQTHENAANAYAAVDFCWTVPYYQVNRPLSEIAITGSDYQAFRAGFREGVKLNLADGKIAYEVHPDLPRAEALREHVGARNLERLKVWCMVGADVPRGDWAIFGARLGCAKAALDGFPVARVADYGWIRRFWDRDVAPTYSDARARATRSQELRERLNAALGLDLDELDAPASTWFKSNYRGHRAYGAMRVV
;
A
#
# COMPACT_ATOMS: atom_id res chain seq x y z
N MET A 1 -8.14 -1.83 27.04
CA MET A 1 -7.61 -3.18 26.75
C MET A 1 -8.52 -3.93 25.79
N ILE A 2 -7.92 -4.49 24.74
CA ILE A 2 -8.48 -5.51 23.85
C ILE A 2 -7.63 -6.78 24.07
N ASP A 3 -8.26 -7.93 24.26
CA ASP A 3 -7.56 -9.22 24.34
C ASP A 3 -7.46 -9.82 22.92
N LEU A 4 -6.27 -9.80 22.33
CA LEU A 4 -6.07 -10.26 20.94
C LEU A 4 -6.20 -11.77 20.84
N ALA A 5 -5.87 -12.50 21.90
CA ALA A 5 -6.05 -13.94 21.98
C ALA A 5 -7.54 -14.34 21.94
N ALA A 6 -8.46 -13.40 22.17
CA ALA A 6 -9.91 -13.61 22.06
C ALA A 6 -10.51 -13.03 20.76
N CYS A 7 -9.74 -12.34 19.91
CA CYS A 7 -10.23 -11.74 18.67
C CYS A 7 -10.19 -12.74 17.50
N ASP A 8 -11.20 -12.74 16.65
CA ASP A 8 -11.12 -13.44 15.37
C ASP A 8 -10.01 -12.82 14.50
N VAL A 9 -9.20 -13.68 13.89
CA VAL A 9 -8.18 -13.30 12.91
C VAL A 9 -8.68 -13.72 11.54
N VAL A 10 -8.87 -12.76 10.64
CA VAL A 10 -9.35 -12.97 9.28
C VAL A 10 -8.24 -12.63 8.28
N PHE A 11 -7.80 -13.63 7.52
CA PHE A 11 -6.87 -13.49 6.43
C PHE A 11 -7.62 -13.11 5.14
N LEU A 12 -7.26 -11.98 4.54
CA LEU A 12 -7.87 -11.45 3.32
C LEU A 12 -6.97 -11.76 2.13
N SER A 13 -7.50 -12.49 1.15
CA SER A 13 -6.76 -12.86 -0.07
C SER A 13 -7.60 -12.69 -1.32
N PHE A 14 -6.97 -12.31 -2.42
CA PHE A 14 -7.63 -12.14 -3.71
C PHE A 14 -6.87 -12.86 -4.83
N ASP A 15 -5.80 -12.25 -5.33
CA ASP A 15 -5.00 -12.74 -6.47
C ASP A 15 -3.50 -12.77 -6.20
N GLU A 16 -3.09 -12.65 -4.94
CA GLU A 16 -1.70 -12.71 -4.52
C GLU A 16 -1.13 -14.13 -4.73
N PRO A 17 -0.06 -14.31 -5.52
CA PRO A 17 0.53 -15.64 -5.77
C PRO A 17 1.03 -16.35 -4.50
N ASN A 18 1.40 -15.58 -3.49
CA ASN A 18 1.89 -16.06 -2.20
C ASN A 18 0.78 -16.21 -1.13
N ALA A 19 -0.50 -16.06 -1.50
CA ALA A 19 -1.60 -16.09 -0.53
C ALA A 19 -1.70 -17.40 0.25
N ASP A 20 -1.58 -18.55 -0.43
CA ASP A 20 -1.73 -19.87 0.23
C ASP A 20 -0.58 -20.14 1.21
N GLU A 21 0.66 -19.85 0.79
CA GLU A 21 1.82 -20.00 1.65
C GLU A 21 1.74 -19.08 2.88
N ASN A 22 1.36 -17.82 2.69
CA ASN A 22 1.21 -16.86 3.78
C ASN A 22 0.05 -17.22 4.71
N PHE A 23 -1.05 -17.74 4.17
CA PHE A 23 -2.17 -18.23 4.98
C PHE A 23 -1.73 -19.40 5.87
N GLU A 24 -1.02 -20.38 5.32
CA GLU A 24 -0.51 -21.51 6.11
C GLU A 24 0.48 -21.07 7.19
N ARG A 25 1.29 -20.03 6.94
CA ARG A 25 2.15 -19.44 7.97
C ARG A 25 1.31 -18.88 9.12
N VAL A 26 0.30 -18.06 8.82
CA VAL A 26 -0.61 -17.50 9.84
C VAL A 26 -1.35 -18.62 10.59
N ARG A 27 -1.79 -19.67 9.90
CA ARG A 27 -2.54 -20.80 10.51
C ARG A 27 -1.69 -21.61 11.49
N ARG A 28 -0.37 -21.68 11.32
CA ARG A 28 0.53 -22.33 12.29
C ARG A 28 0.54 -21.59 13.63
N ASP A 29 0.50 -20.26 13.59
CA ASP A 29 0.52 -19.42 14.79
C ASP A 29 -0.89 -19.21 15.36
N VAL A 30 -1.91 -19.14 14.50
CA VAL A 30 -3.32 -18.97 14.85
C VAL A 30 -4.17 -20.01 14.12
N PRO A 31 -4.31 -21.24 14.67
CA PRO A 31 -5.04 -22.33 14.02
C PRO A 31 -6.51 -22.02 13.69
N ARG A 32 -7.13 -21.08 14.42
CA ARG A 32 -8.50 -20.64 14.20
C ARG A 32 -8.64 -19.51 13.16
N CYS A 33 -7.56 -19.14 12.46
CA CYS A 33 -7.60 -18.07 11.48
C CYS A 33 -8.62 -18.39 10.38
N LEU A 34 -9.56 -17.47 10.17
CA LEU A 34 -10.55 -17.53 9.10
C LEU A 34 -9.92 -16.98 7.82
N ARG A 35 -10.35 -17.48 6.65
CA ARG A 35 -9.92 -16.93 5.36
C ARG A 35 -11.11 -16.40 4.58
N VAL A 36 -10.99 -15.17 4.10
CA VAL A 36 -11.82 -14.60 3.04
C VAL A 36 -10.99 -14.58 1.78
N HIS A 37 -11.43 -15.29 0.75
CA HIS A 37 -10.70 -15.46 -0.50
C HIS A 37 -11.55 -15.10 -1.72
N GLY A 38 -10.94 -14.47 -2.73
CA GLY A 38 -11.55 -14.22 -4.04
C GLY A 38 -12.63 -13.14 -4.07
N VAL A 39 -12.82 -12.42 -2.96
CA VAL A 39 -13.79 -11.32 -2.88
C VAL A 39 -13.19 -10.08 -3.53
N LYS A 40 -13.75 -9.68 -4.66
CA LYS A 40 -13.27 -8.51 -5.42
C LYS A 40 -13.63 -7.22 -4.69
N GLY A 41 -12.61 -6.40 -4.45
CA GLY A 41 -12.74 -5.06 -3.90
C GLY A 41 -12.51 -5.00 -2.38
N PHE A 42 -11.90 -3.90 -1.94
CA PHE A 42 -11.59 -3.62 -0.55
C PHE A 42 -12.83 -3.64 0.34
N ASP A 43 -13.93 -2.99 -0.08
CA ASP A 43 -15.15 -2.88 0.72
C ASP A 43 -15.81 -4.24 0.91
N ALA A 44 -15.91 -4.99 -0.20
CA ALA A 44 -16.57 -6.29 -0.19
C ALA A 44 -15.76 -7.30 0.64
N ALA A 45 -14.44 -7.31 0.51
CA ALA A 45 -13.57 -8.21 1.27
C ALA A 45 -13.63 -7.92 2.78
N HIS A 46 -13.60 -6.65 3.18
CA HIS A 46 -13.66 -6.24 4.59
C HIS A 46 -15.06 -6.44 5.20
N ARG A 47 -16.14 -6.16 4.45
CA ARG A 47 -17.50 -6.50 4.88
C ARG A 47 -17.64 -8.00 5.10
N ARG A 48 -17.13 -8.81 4.18
CA ARG A 48 -17.13 -10.27 4.32
C ARG A 48 -16.34 -10.72 5.54
N ALA A 49 -15.22 -10.08 5.86
CA ALA A 49 -14.50 -10.33 7.12
C ALA A 49 -15.35 -10.04 8.37
N GLY A 50 -16.10 -8.94 8.38
CA GLY A 50 -17.01 -8.60 9.48
C GLY A 50 -18.23 -9.54 9.61
N GLU A 51 -18.65 -10.17 8.51
CA GLU A 51 -19.71 -11.18 8.50
C GLU A 51 -19.26 -12.52 9.08
N VAL A 52 -18.06 -13.00 8.70
CA VAL A 52 -17.54 -14.30 9.15
C VAL A 52 -16.99 -14.26 10.57
N ALA A 53 -16.49 -13.10 11.02
CA ALA A 53 -16.08 -12.90 12.40
C ALA A 53 -17.30 -12.73 13.32
N ILE A 54 -17.17 -13.17 14.56
CA ILE A 54 -18.19 -13.06 15.61
C ILE A 54 -17.74 -12.14 16.76
N THR A 55 -16.44 -11.94 16.94
CA THR A 55 -15.87 -11.13 18.03
C THR A 55 -16.10 -9.62 17.84
N PRO A 56 -16.15 -8.82 18.93
CA PRO A 56 -16.34 -7.37 18.83
C PRO A 56 -15.21 -6.65 18.09
N HIS A 57 -13.97 -7.15 18.24
CA HIS A 57 -12.79 -6.70 17.53
C HIS A 57 -12.26 -7.82 16.64
N VAL A 58 -11.82 -7.47 15.44
CA VAL A 58 -11.36 -8.40 14.42
C VAL A 58 -9.98 -7.97 13.95
N VAL A 59 -9.04 -8.90 13.90
CA VAL A 59 -7.73 -8.68 13.29
C VAL A 59 -7.80 -9.07 11.82
N THR A 60 -7.45 -8.17 10.90
CA THR A 60 -7.31 -8.52 9.48
C THR A 60 -5.85 -8.57 9.08
N ILE A 61 -5.49 -9.54 8.25
CA ILE A 61 -4.15 -9.71 7.68
C ILE A 61 -4.31 -9.84 6.16
N ASP A 62 -3.71 -8.93 5.39
CA ASP A 62 -3.74 -8.96 3.92
C ASP A 62 -2.78 -10.05 3.41
N ALA A 63 -3.09 -10.68 2.27
CA ALA A 63 -2.38 -11.88 1.82
C ALA A 63 -0.93 -11.66 1.37
N ASP A 64 -0.57 -10.42 1.08
CA ASP A 64 0.81 -10.01 0.80
C ASP A 64 1.60 -9.68 2.07
N ASN A 65 1.06 -9.92 3.27
CA ASN A 65 1.76 -9.64 4.54
C ASN A 65 2.29 -10.91 5.22
N VAL A 66 3.55 -10.84 5.63
CA VAL A 66 4.21 -11.84 6.48
C VAL A 66 4.40 -11.24 7.87
N LEU A 67 3.85 -11.88 8.90
CA LEU A 67 3.99 -11.42 10.29
C LEU A 67 5.47 -11.48 10.73
N LEU A 68 5.96 -10.39 11.33
CA LEU A 68 7.29 -10.31 11.94
C LEU A 68 7.29 -10.79 13.38
N ASP A 69 6.14 -10.64 14.05
CA ASP A 69 5.93 -11.03 15.44
C ASP A 69 4.53 -11.65 15.59
N PRO A 70 4.37 -12.95 15.31
CA PRO A 70 3.09 -13.64 15.46
C PRO A 70 2.62 -13.70 16.91
N THR A 71 3.53 -13.64 17.89
CA THR A 71 3.19 -13.70 19.31
C THR A 71 2.33 -12.51 19.76
N PHE A 72 2.39 -11.40 19.01
CA PHE A 72 1.50 -10.26 19.19
C PHE A 72 0.02 -10.63 19.14
N LEU A 73 -0.38 -11.63 18.34
CA LEU A 73 -1.78 -12.06 18.23
C LEU A 73 -2.30 -12.74 19.51
N SER A 74 -1.41 -13.12 20.42
CA SER A 74 -1.74 -13.67 21.74
C SER A 74 -1.60 -12.63 22.86
N ALA A 75 -1.29 -11.37 22.53
CA ALA A 75 -1.04 -10.31 23.51
C ALA A 75 -2.31 -9.56 23.93
N ARG A 76 -2.17 -8.72 24.95
CA ARG A 76 -3.19 -7.73 25.34
C ARG A 76 -2.82 -6.38 24.75
N PHE A 77 -3.71 -5.80 23.97
CA PHE A 77 -3.52 -4.49 23.38
C PHE A 77 -4.12 -3.44 24.31
N ASP A 78 -3.26 -2.74 25.05
CA ASP A 78 -3.72 -1.73 26.00
C ASP A 78 -4.03 -0.41 25.29
N ILE A 79 -5.28 0.02 25.45
CA ILE A 79 -5.85 1.22 24.85
C ILE A 79 -6.90 1.79 25.78
N ALA A 80 -6.98 3.12 25.82
CA ALA A 80 -7.99 3.83 26.58
C ALA A 80 -9.40 3.43 26.11
N PRO A 81 -10.39 3.32 27.01
CA PRO A 81 -11.76 2.94 26.63
C PRO A 81 -12.34 3.76 25.48
N ARG A 82 -12.09 5.08 25.47
CA ARG A 82 -12.54 6.02 24.42
C ARG A 82 -12.02 5.70 23.01
N ASP A 83 -10.90 4.99 22.91
CA ASP A 83 -10.25 4.70 21.62
C ASP A 83 -10.59 3.30 21.10
N ARG A 84 -11.35 2.47 21.84
CA ARG A 84 -11.70 1.10 21.44
C ARG A 84 -12.55 1.02 20.19
N ALA A 85 -13.26 2.09 19.84
CA ALA A 85 -14.06 2.17 18.62
C ALA A 85 -13.23 2.61 17.39
N ARG A 86 -11.92 2.81 17.55
CA ARG A 86 -11.02 3.16 16.44
C ARG A 86 -10.53 1.92 15.70
N VAL A 87 -10.20 2.11 14.42
CA VAL A 87 -9.41 1.17 13.63
C VAL A 87 -7.93 1.40 13.93
N PHE A 88 -7.21 0.37 14.33
CA PHE A 88 -5.78 0.44 14.58
C PHE A 88 -5.05 -0.20 13.41
N SER A 89 -4.26 0.58 12.69
CA SER A 89 -3.49 0.11 11.54
C SER A 89 -2.01 0.09 11.88
N PHE A 90 -1.43 -1.10 11.89
CA PHE A 90 0.00 -1.27 12.14
C PHE A 90 0.77 -0.95 10.88
N SER A 91 1.87 -0.23 11.03
CA SER A 91 2.79 -0.06 9.92
C SER A 91 3.28 -1.44 9.45
N ALA A 92 3.58 -1.56 8.18
CA ALA A 92 4.31 -2.70 7.63
C ALA A 92 5.63 -2.22 7.03
N ARG A 93 6.65 -3.09 7.06
CA ARG A 93 7.89 -2.84 6.31
C ARG A 93 7.68 -3.34 4.89
N ASN A 94 7.90 -2.52 3.88
CA ASN A 94 7.90 -3.00 2.50
C ASN A 94 9.20 -3.80 2.23
N GLY A 95 9.08 -5.08 1.85
CA GLY A 95 10.24 -5.94 1.62
C GLY A 95 11.13 -5.51 0.45
N VAL A 96 10.58 -4.78 -0.53
CA VAL A 96 11.31 -4.27 -1.70
C VAL A 96 12.19 -3.09 -1.32
N ASN A 97 11.60 -2.05 -0.75
CA ASN A 97 12.26 -0.75 -0.59
C ASN A 97 12.51 -0.31 0.86
N GLY A 98 12.06 -1.10 1.84
CA GLY A 98 12.28 -0.85 3.27
C GLY A 98 11.43 0.26 3.88
N LEU A 99 10.56 0.93 3.11
CA LEU A 99 9.63 1.93 3.62
C LEU A 99 8.75 1.34 4.73
N ARG A 100 8.36 2.18 5.70
CA ARG A 100 7.53 1.78 6.86
C ARG A 100 6.34 2.71 7.00
N TYR A 101 5.15 2.25 6.60
CA TYR A 101 3.92 3.03 6.67
C TYR A 101 2.68 2.13 6.58
N GLY A 102 1.49 2.71 6.70
CA GLY A 102 0.22 1.98 6.91
C GLY A 102 -0.43 1.38 5.66
N ASN A 103 0.26 1.33 4.51
CA ASN A 103 -0.32 0.74 3.30
C ASN A 103 -0.07 -0.77 3.30
N GLY A 104 -1.16 -1.56 3.44
CA GLY A 104 -1.13 -3.04 3.35
C GLY A 104 -0.49 -3.69 4.57
N GLY A 105 -1.20 -3.75 5.69
CA GLY A 105 -0.67 -4.23 6.97
C GLY A 105 -1.74 -4.85 7.86
N VAL A 106 -1.30 -5.39 9.00
CA VAL A 106 -2.19 -5.93 10.04
C VAL A 106 -3.03 -4.80 10.63
N LYS A 107 -4.33 -5.04 10.78
CA LYS A 107 -5.25 -4.04 11.34
C LYS A 107 -6.15 -4.67 12.40
N ILE A 108 -6.50 -3.90 13.41
CA ILE A 108 -7.55 -4.25 14.38
C ILE A 108 -8.76 -3.36 14.11
N TRP A 109 -9.89 -3.99 13.82
CA TRP A 109 -11.13 -3.33 13.49
C TRP A 109 -12.20 -3.60 14.56
N PRO A 110 -13.01 -2.61 14.93
CA PRO A 110 -14.34 -2.90 15.46
C PRO A 110 -15.16 -3.60 14.38
N ARG A 111 -15.77 -4.74 14.72
CA ARG A 111 -16.58 -5.52 13.78
C ARG A 111 -17.72 -4.72 13.17
N SER A 112 -18.30 -3.80 13.95
CA SER A 112 -19.35 -2.89 13.47
C SER A 112 -18.89 -2.06 12.28
N ILE A 113 -17.66 -1.53 12.31
CA ILE A 113 -17.07 -0.76 11.21
C ILE A 113 -16.88 -1.63 9.97
N LEU A 114 -16.36 -2.87 10.11
CA LEU A 114 -16.19 -3.78 8.98
C LEU A 114 -17.52 -4.03 8.26
N ARG A 115 -18.61 -4.27 9.00
CA ARG A 115 -19.92 -4.58 8.44
C ARG A 115 -20.59 -3.41 7.71
N THR A 116 -20.27 -2.18 8.10
CA THR A 116 -20.83 -0.96 7.51
C THR A 116 -19.82 -0.20 6.65
N LEU A 117 -18.68 -0.83 6.32
CA LEU A 117 -17.60 -0.17 5.61
C LEU A 117 -18.06 0.23 4.20
N GLN A 118 -17.92 1.53 3.91
CA GLN A 118 -18.09 2.11 2.58
C GLN A 118 -16.83 2.94 2.32
N THR A 119 -15.96 2.47 1.43
CA THR A 119 -14.75 3.20 1.05
C THR A 119 -14.91 3.72 -0.36
N HIS A 120 -13.79 4.02 -1.03
CA HIS A 120 -13.75 4.54 -2.39
C HIS A 120 -14.52 3.73 -3.43
N GLU A 121 -14.78 2.45 -3.17
CA GLU A 121 -15.57 1.58 -4.05
C GLU A 121 -17.08 1.87 -3.99
N ASN A 122 -17.58 2.42 -2.88
CA ASN A 122 -19.01 2.73 -2.67
C ASN A 122 -19.21 4.10 -2.02
N ALA A 123 -18.31 5.04 -2.30
CA ALA A 123 -18.25 6.33 -1.65
C ALA A 123 -19.54 7.14 -1.85
N ALA A 124 -20.26 7.44 -0.76
CA ALA A 124 -21.43 8.32 -0.78
C ALA A 124 -21.04 9.81 -0.91
N ASN A 125 -19.76 10.15 -0.77
CA ASN A 125 -19.24 11.51 -0.90
C ASN A 125 -17.81 11.52 -1.47
N ALA A 126 -17.35 12.67 -1.95
CA ALA A 126 -16.05 12.82 -2.60
C ALA A 126 -14.85 12.47 -1.69
N TYR A 127 -14.97 12.63 -0.37
CA TYR A 127 -13.91 12.30 0.59
C TYR A 127 -13.70 10.80 0.76
N ALA A 128 -14.78 10.01 0.75
CA ALA A 128 -14.70 8.55 0.81
C ALA A 128 -14.12 7.92 -0.47
N ALA A 129 -14.10 8.64 -1.60
CA ALA A 129 -13.59 8.19 -2.90
C ALA A 129 -12.05 8.04 -2.96
N VAL A 130 -11.32 8.44 -1.91
CA VAL A 130 -9.86 8.60 -1.94
C VAL A 130 -9.14 7.52 -1.13
N ASP A 131 -9.41 7.44 0.17
CA ASP A 131 -8.84 6.44 1.07
C ASP A 131 -9.78 6.20 2.27
N PHE A 132 -9.94 4.95 2.69
CA PHE A 132 -10.87 4.59 3.75
C PHE A 132 -10.49 5.17 5.11
N CYS A 133 -9.19 5.43 5.34
CA CYS A 133 -8.69 5.91 6.63
C CYS A 133 -9.24 7.29 7.03
N TRP A 134 -9.96 7.97 6.13
CA TRP A 134 -10.59 9.27 6.38
C TRP A 134 -12.08 9.16 6.69
N THR A 135 -12.66 7.98 6.44
CA THR A 135 -14.09 7.68 6.65
C THR A 135 -14.34 6.97 7.97
N VAL A 136 -13.28 6.44 8.59
CA VAL A 136 -13.35 5.69 9.85
C VAL A 136 -12.42 6.33 10.89
N PRO A 137 -12.74 6.24 12.18
CA PRO A 137 -11.87 6.72 13.23
C PRO A 137 -10.57 5.90 13.26
N TYR A 138 -9.55 6.35 12.53
CA TYR A 138 -8.33 5.61 12.24
C TYR A 138 -7.16 6.04 13.14
N TYR A 139 -6.32 5.08 13.54
CA TYR A 139 -5.10 5.32 14.30
C TYR A 139 -3.92 4.53 13.71
N GLN A 140 -2.88 5.24 13.28
CA GLN A 140 -1.65 4.61 12.79
C GLN A 140 -0.75 4.21 13.98
N VAL A 141 -0.47 2.92 14.09
CA VAL A 141 0.49 2.38 15.06
C VAL A 141 1.86 2.24 14.37
N ASN A 142 2.85 3.03 14.81
CA ASN A 142 4.21 3.03 14.25
C ASN A 142 5.06 1.81 14.67
N ARG A 143 4.45 0.64 14.73
CA ARG A 143 5.12 -0.63 14.97
C ARG A 143 4.98 -1.45 13.69
N PRO A 144 6.09 -1.71 12.97
CA PRO A 144 6.13 -2.71 11.92
C PRO A 144 5.77 -4.08 12.50
N LEU A 145 4.53 -4.52 12.27
CA LEU A 145 4.06 -5.84 12.73
C LEU A 145 4.20 -6.91 11.65
N SER A 146 4.29 -6.48 10.41
CA SER A 146 4.45 -7.34 9.23
C SER A 146 5.45 -6.76 8.24
N GLU A 147 5.91 -7.63 7.35
CA GLU A 147 6.62 -7.29 6.13
C GLU A 147 5.73 -7.57 4.92
N ILE A 148 5.66 -6.61 4.00
CA ILE A 148 4.90 -6.72 2.76
C ILE A 148 5.76 -7.43 1.70
N ALA A 149 5.25 -8.54 1.20
CA ALA A 149 5.84 -9.42 0.20
C ALA A 149 5.07 -9.32 -1.13
N ILE A 150 5.37 -8.27 -1.90
CA ILE A 150 4.74 -7.98 -3.20
C ILE A 150 5.45 -8.60 -4.40
N THR A 151 6.47 -9.43 -4.18
CA THR A 151 7.36 -9.96 -5.23
C THR A 151 7.02 -11.39 -5.63
N GLY A 152 5.81 -11.88 -5.31
CA GLY A 152 5.36 -13.23 -5.67
C GLY A 152 5.23 -13.45 -7.18
N SER A 153 4.99 -12.39 -7.96
CA SER A 153 5.03 -12.41 -9.42
C SER A 153 5.42 -11.04 -9.99
N ASP A 154 5.81 -11.01 -11.26
CA ASP A 154 6.16 -9.79 -11.99
C ASP A 154 4.98 -8.81 -11.98
N TYR A 155 3.77 -9.32 -12.20
CA TYR A 155 2.54 -8.54 -12.15
C TYR A 155 2.29 -7.95 -10.76
N GLN A 156 2.45 -8.73 -9.68
CA GLN A 156 2.22 -8.23 -8.32
C GLN A 156 3.20 -7.10 -7.97
N ALA A 157 4.48 -7.27 -8.30
CA ALA A 157 5.53 -6.28 -8.06
C ALA A 157 5.25 -5.00 -8.85
N PHE A 158 4.98 -5.14 -10.15
CA PHE A 158 4.61 -4.04 -11.02
C PHE A 158 3.35 -3.31 -10.52
N ARG A 159 2.29 -4.05 -10.19
CA ARG A 159 1.01 -3.49 -9.73
C ARG A 159 1.20 -2.65 -8.48
N ALA A 160 1.93 -3.17 -7.50
CA ALA A 160 2.21 -2.46 -6.26
C ALA A 160 2.98 -1.16 -6.53
N GLY A 161 4.08 -1.24 -7.30
CA GLY A 161 4.85 -0.07 -7.72
C GLY A 161 4.00 0.95 -8.47
N PHE A 162 3.26 0.53 -9.50
CA PHE A 162 2.41 1.39 -10.32
C PHE A 162 1.35 2.12 -9.50
N ARG A 163 0.66 1.39 -8.61
CA ARG A 163 -0.37 2.00 -7.75
C ARG A 163 0.23 3.03 -6.81
N GLU A 164 1.36 2.76 -6.18
CA GLU A 164 2.02 3.71 -5.27
C GLU A 164 2.61 4.91 -6.03
N GLY A 165 3.18 4.68 -7.22
CA GLY A 165 3.62 5.74 -8.12
C GLY A 165 2.50 6.71 -8.48
N VAL A 166 1.27 6.22 -8.73
CA VAL A 166 0.11 7.10 -8.94
C VAL A 166 -0.33 7.75 -7.62
N LYS A 167 -0.56 6.97 -6.56
CA LYS A 167 -1.13 7.46 -5.29
C LYS A 167 -0.28 8.53 -4.61
N LEU A 168 1.05 8.42 -4.69
CA LEU A 168 1.97 9.39 -4.07
C LEU A 168 2.06 10.71 -4.83
N ASN A 169 1.34 10.85 -5.96
CA ASN A 169 1.10 12.13 -6.64
C ASN A 169 -0.22 12.80 -6.22
N LEU A 170 -0.99 12.16 -5.34
CA LEU A 170 -2.32 12.62 -4.92
C LEU A 170 -2.27 13.13 -3.48
N ALA A 171 -2.98 14.22 -3.25
CA ALA A 171 -3.50 14.59 -1.94
C ALA A 171 -5.00 14.87 -2.12
N ASP A 172 -5.81 14.37 -1.20
CA ASP A 172 -7.27 14.38 -1.26
C ASP A 172 -7.86 13.85 -2.58
N GLY A 173 -7.18 12.87 -3.18
CA GLY A 173 -7.58 12.24 -4.45
C GLY A 173 -7.39 13.13 -5.68
N LYS A 174 -6.86 14.34 -5.49
CA LYS A 174 -6.62 15.32 -6.53
C LYS A 174 -5.15 15.35 -6.92
N ILE A 175 -4.88 15.65 -8.18
CA ILE A 175 -3.52 15.84 -8.68
C ILE A 175 -3.06 17.26 -8.36
N ALA A 176 -1.78 17.42 -8.03
CA ALA A 176 -1.20 18.70 -7.65
C ALA A 176 -1.50 19.85 -8.62
N TYR A 177 -1.49 19.60 -9.92
CA TYR A 177 -1.68 20.63 -10.96
C TYR A 177 -3.14 21.05 -11.15
N GLU A 178 -4.09 20.28 -10.63
CA GLU A 178 -5.50 20.68 -10.57
C GLU A 178 -5.73 21.65 -9.40
N VAL A 179 -4.96 21.52 -8.33
CA VAL A 179 -5.07 22.34 -7.11
C VAL A 179 -4.19 23.59 -7.20
N HIS A 180 -3.01 23.47 -7.78
CA HIS A 180 -2.02 24.53 -7.95
C HIS A 180 -1.69 24.74 -9.43
N PRO A 181 -2.63 25.24 -10.26
CA PRO A 181 -2.44 25.38 -11.70
C PRO A 181 -1.38 26.42 -12.08
N ASP A 182 -1.13 27.40 -11.20
CA ASP A 182 -0.23 28.53 -11.44
C ASP A 182 1.23 28.24 -11.04
N LEU A 183 1.48 27.14 -10.32
CA LEU A 183 2.82 26.77 -9.87
C LEU A 183 3.54 25.90 -10.91
N PRO A 184 4.87 26.03 -11.04
CA PRO A 184 5.69 25.04 -11.75
C PRO A 184 5.43 23.63 -11.21
N ARG A 185 5.43 22.63 -12.10
CA ARG A 185 5.02 21.26 -11.73
C ARG A 185 5.78 20.69 -10.52
N ALA A 186 7.10 20.87 -10.49
CA ALA A 186 7.92 20.43 -9.37
C ALA A 186 7.49 21.05 -8.02
N GLU A 187 7.11 22.32 -8.03
CA GLU A 187 6.68 23.07 -6.84
C GLU A 187 5.27 22.66 -6.43
N ALA A 188 4.32 22.65 -7.37
CA ALA A 188 2.96 22.18 -7.15
C ALA A 188 2.92 20.80 -6.50
N LEU A 189 3.70 19.83 -7.03
CA LEU A 189 3.75 18.49 -6.45
C LEU A 189 4.26 18.52 -5.00
N ARG A 190 5.37 19.22 -4.74
CA ARG A 190 5.99 19.30 -3.41
C ARG A 190 5.05 19.92 -2.39
N GLU A 191 4.38 21.01 -2.75
CA GLU A 191 3.41 21.68 -1.88
C GLU A 191 2.20 20.79 -1.61
N HIS A 192 1.65 20.17 -2.66
CA HIS A 192 0.42 19.38 -2.58
C HIS A 192 0.57 18.10 -1.76
N VAL A 193 1.59 17.27 -2.05
CA VAL A 193 1.73 15.96 -1.38
C VAL A 193 2.62 16.02 -0.12
N GLY A 194 3.40 17.09 0.04
CA GLY A 194 4.32 17.29 1.15
C GLY A 194 5.58 16.41 1.10
N ALA A 195 6.58 16.80 1.90
CA ALA A 195 7.91 16.19 1.88
C ALA A 195 7.91 14.67 2.15
N ARG A 196 7.00 14.17 2.99
CA ARG A 196 6.97 12.75 3.37
C ARG A 196 6.50 11.85 2.24
N ASN A 197 5.47 12.25 1.49
CA ASN A 197 5.00 11.47 0.35
C ASN A 197 5.98 11.61 -0.83
N LEU A 198 6.61 12.77 -0.97
CA LEU A 198 7.68 12.98 -1.95
C LEU A 198 8.88 12.05 -1.69
N GLU A 199 9.33 11.93 -0.44
CA GLU A 199 10.39 10.98 -0.05
C GLU A 199 9.99 9.54 -0.40
N ARG A 200 8.78 9.11 -0.04
CA ARG A 200 8.27 7.77 -0.36
C ARG A 200 8.25 7.52 -1.86
N LEU A 201 7.79 8.50 -2.65
CA LEU A 201 7.75 8.41 -4.11
C LEU A 201 9.15 8.21 -4.68
N LYS A 202 10.11 9.01 -4.23
CA LYS A 202 11.52 8.86 -4.61
C LYS A 202 12.03 7.45 -4.28
N VAL A 203 11.78 6.95 -3.08
CA VAL A 203 12.22 5.61 -2.66
C VAL A 203 11.59 4.50 -3.51
N TRP A 204 10.28 4.58 -3.81
CA TRP A 204 9.62 3.65 -4.73
C TRP A 204 10.22 3.65 -6.13
N CYS A 205 10.70 4.81 -6.60
CA CYS A 205 11.33 4.97 -7.90
C CYS A 205 12.82 4.61 -7.94
N MET A 206 13.46 4.22 -6.83
CA MET A 206 14.91 4.02 -6.78
C MET A 206 15.36 2.74 -6.06
N VAL A 207 14.69 2.33 -4.98
CA VAL A 207 15.18 1.27 -4.10
C VAL A 207 14.46 -0.04 -4.38
N GLY A 208 15.23 -1.11 -4.55
CA GLY A 208 14.71 -2.47 -4.71
C GLY A 208 15.53 -3.38 -5.62
N ALA A 209 16.64 -2.91 -6.20
CA ALA A 209 17.46 -3.71 -7.11
C ALA A 209 18.07 -4.97 -6.46
N ASP A 210 18.09 -5.06 -5.12
CA ASP A 210 18.61 -6.19 -4.36
C ASP A 210 17.60 -7.33 -4.14
N VAL A 211 16.32 -7.14 -4.50
CA VAL A 211 15.29 -8.16 -4.32
C VAL A 211 14.77 -8.70 -5.65
N PRO A 212 14.34 -9.98 -5.71
CA PRO A 212 13.69 -10.52 -6.89
C PRO A 212 12.50 -9.65 -7.32
N ARG A 213 12.44 -9.31 -8.62
CA ARG A 213 11.38 -8.48 -9.22
C ARG A 213 11.27 -7.06 -8.65
N GLY A 214 12.28 -6.58 -7.93
CA GLY A 214 12.30 -5.20 -7.45
C GLY A 214 12.40 -4.19 -8.59
N ASP A 215 13.01 -4.58 -9.71
CA ASP A 215 13.05 -3.82 -10.95
C ASP A 215 11.64 -3.60 -11.54
N TRP A 216 10.75 -4.60 -11.46
CA TRP A 216 9.33 -4.45 -11.84
C TRP A 216 8.59 -3.46 -10.93
N ALA A 217 8.88 -3.47 -9.62
CA ALA A 217 8.29 -2.52 -8.68
C ALA A 217 8.77 -1.08 -8.95
N ILE A 218 10.07 -0.89 -9.18
CA ILE A 218 10.67 0.41 -9.53
C ILE A 218 10.10 0.91 -10.86
N PHE A 219 10.08 0.04 -11.88
CA PHE A 219 9.52 0.36 -13.19
C PHE A 219 8.04 0.75 -13.10
N GLY A 220 7.25 -0.04 -12.35
CA GLY A 220 5.85 0.26 -12.06
C GLY A 220 5.69 1.64 -11.43
N ALA A 221 6.47 1.95 -10.39
CA ALA A 221 6.41 3.25 -9.71
C ALA A 221 6.74 4.43 -10.62
N ARG A 222 7.82 4.34 -11.40
CA ARG A 222 8.20 5.37 -12.37
C ARG A 222 7.12 5.55 -13.43
N LEU A 223 6.58 4.45 -13.96
CA LEU A 223 5.51 4.50 -14.96
C LEU A 223 4.25 5.13 -14.38
N GLY A 224 3.78 4.65 -13.23
CA GLY A 224 2.59 5.18 -12.54
C GLY A 224 2.71 6.67 -12.24
N CYS A 225 3.87 7.10 -11.72
CA CYS A 225 4.17 8.50 -11.47
C CYS A 225 4.13 9.33 -12.76
N ALA A 226 4.75 8.88 -13.85
CA ALA A 226 4.72 9.59 -15.13
C ALA A 226 3.31 9.66 -15.71
N LYS A 227 2.54 8.56 -15.62
CA LYS A 227 1.16 8.52 -16.10
C LYS A 227 0.29 9.53 -15.36
N ALA A 228 0.35 9.54 -14.03
CA ALA A 228 -0.43 10.46 -13.19
C ALA A 228 0.02 11.92 -13.37
N ALA A 229 1.33 12.18 -13.25
CA ALA A 229 1.83 13.53 -13.23
C ALA A 229 1.93 14.17 -14.62
N LEU A 230 2.25 13.40 -15.67
CA LEU A 230 2.66 13.94 -16.97
C LEU A 230 1.70 13.59 -18.11
N ASP A 231 1.09 12.40 -18.09
CA ASP A 231 0.36 11.88 -19.26
C ASP A 231 -1.18 12.01 -19.15
N GLY A 232 -1.71 12.73 -18.17
CA GLY A 232 -3.16 12.94 -18.00
C GLY A 232 -3.93 11.65 -17.68
N PHE A 233 -3.32 10.72 -16.96
CA PHE A 233 -3.94 9.45 -16.61
C PHE A 233 -5.13 9.64 -15.66
N PRO A 234 -6.30 9.01 -15.93
CA PRO A 234 -7.44 9.04 -15.00
C PRO A 234 -7.14 8.22 -13.75
N VAL A 235 -6.65 8.89 -12.70
CA VAL A 235 -6.07 8.26 -11.50
C VAL A 235 -7.02 7.32 -10.77
N ALA A 236 -8.33 7.52 -10.86
CA ALA A 236 -9.33 6.60 -10.31
C ALA A 236 -9.21 5.16 -10.87
N ARG A 237 -8.66 4.97 -12.08
CA ARG A 237 -8.46 3.64 -12.68
C ARG A 237 -7.49 2.76 -11.91
N VAL A 238 -6.64 3.30 -11.03
CA VAL A 238 -5.75 2.47 -10.21
C VAL A 238 -6.51 1.54 -9.27
N ALA A 239 -7.73 1.91 -8.87
CA ALA A 239 -8.60 1.09 -8.04
C ALA A 239 -9.31 -0.03 -8.84
N ASP A 240 -9.39 0.07 -10.16
CA ASP A 240 -10.00 -0.96 -11.01
C ASP A 240 -9.01 -2.10 -11.28
N TYR A 241 -9.16 -3.18 -10.51
CA TYR A 241 -8.41 -4.43 -10.65
C TYR A 241 -8.48 -5.03 -12.06
N GLY A 242 -9.62 -4.88 -12.75
CA GLY A 242 -9.77 -5.38 -14.12
C GLY A 242 -9.02 -4.52 -15.13
N TRP A 243 -9.02 -3.20 -14.96
CA TRP A 243 -8.26 -2.29 -15.82
C TRP A 243 -6.76 -2.56 -15.72
N ILE A 244 -6.20 -2.62 -14.50
CA ILE A 244 -4.75 -2.81 -14.33
C ILE A 244 -4.29 -4.19 -14.82
N ARG A 245 -5.13 -5.22 -14.67
CA ARG A 245 -4.87 -6.54 -15.25
C ARG A 245 -4.78 -6.49 -16.78
N ARG A 246 -5.77 -5.86 -17.43
CA ARG A 246 -5.77 -5.70 -18.89
C ARG A 246 -4.59 -4.85 -19.38
N PHE A 247 -4.28 -3.76 -18.68
CA PHE A 247 -3.12 -2.91 -18.98
C PHE A 247 -1.82 -3.72 -18.90
N TRP A 248 -1.68 -4.55 -17.86
CA TRP A 248 -0.55 -5.45 -17.74
C TRP A 248 -0.47 -6.44 -18.91
N ASP A 249 -1.56 -7.17 -19.18
CA ASP A 249 -1.58 -8.24 -20.17
C ASP A 249 -1.37 -7.77 -21.61
N ARG A 250 -1.86 -6.57 -21.94
CA ARG A 250 -1.85 -6.05 -23.31
C ARG A 250 -0.66 -5.16 -23.61
N ASP A 251 -0.27 -4.33 -22.64
CA ASP A 251 0.66 -3.24 -22.89
C ASP A 251 1.99 -3.42 -22.14
N VAL A 252 1.96 -3.94 -20.91
CA VAL A 252 3.17 -3.98 -20.07
C VAL A 252 3.97 -5.26 -20.28
N ALA A 253 3.36 -6.42 -20.03
CA ALA A 253 4.06 -7.70 -20.07
C ALA A 253 4.61 -8.03 -21.47
N PRO A 254 3.86 -7.85 -22.58
CA PRO A 254 4.37 -8.18 -23.91
C PRO A 254 5.54 -7.27 -24.35
N THR A 255 5.56 -6.02 -23.90
CA THR A 255 6.56 -5.03 -24.33
C THR A 255 7.79 -5.02 -23.43
N TYR A 256 7.62 -5.26 -22.13
CA TYR A 256 8.65 -5.09 -21.13
C TYR A 256 9.00 -6.37 -20.38
N SER A 257 8.64 -7.56 -20.88
CA SER A 257 9.14 -8.83 -20.33
C SER A 257 10.66 -8.93 -20.46
N ASP A 258 11.23 -8.44 -21.55
CA ASP A 258 12.68 -8.32 -21.74
C ASP A 258 13.27 -7.29 -20.75
N ALA A 259 14.27 -7.74 -19.99
CA ALA A 259 14.86 -6.94 -18.93
C ALA A 259 15.58 -5.69 -19.47
N ARG A 260 16.19 -5.77 -20.66
CA ARG A 260 16.88 -4.63 -21.27
C ARG A 260 15.88 -3.58 -21.76
N ALA A 261 14.81 -4.00 -22.44
CA ALA A 261 13.73 -3.11 -22.86
C ALA A 261 13.09 -2.40 -21.66
N ARG A 262 12.82 -3.14 -20.57
CA ARG A 262 12.31 -2.58 -19.32
C ARG A 262 13.29 -1.59 -18.69
N ALA A 263 14.58 -1.91 -18.62
CA ALA A 263 15.60 -1.02 -18.06
C ALA A 263 15.73 0.28 -18.87
N THR A 264 15.79 0.20 -20.20
CA THR A 264 15.83 1.37 -21.08
C THR A 264 14.60 2.25 -20.86
N ARG A 265 13.40 1.67 -20.85
CA ARG A 265 12.18 2.45 -20.62
C ARG A 265 12.14 3.04 -19.20
N SER A 266 12.61 2.31 -18.20
CA SER A 266 12.71 2.78 -16.82
C SER A 266 13.63 3.99 -16.70
N GLN A 267 14.76 3.98 -17.42
CA GLN A 267 15.69 5.11 -17.50
C GLN A 267 15.05 6.33 -18.16
N GLU A 268 14.37 6.16 -19.29
CA GLU A 268 13.65 7.26 -19.96
C GLU A 268 12.59 7.89 -19.04
N LEU A 269 11.84 7.06 -18.29
CA LEU A 269 10.86 7.55 -17.32
C LEU A 269 11.53 8.34 -16.21
N ARG A 270 12.67 7.87 -15.68
CA ARG A 270 13.48 8.57 -14.68
C ARG A 270 13.90 9.95 -15.17
N GLU A 271 14.45 10.04 -16.38
CA GLU A 271 14.90 11.29 -16.99
C GLU A 271 13.74 12.27 -17.21
N ARG A 272 12.60 11.78 -17.73
CA ARG A 272 11.37 12.58 -17.89
C ARG A 272 10.86 13.12 -16.55
N LEU A 273 10.83 12.28 -15.52
CA LEU A 273 10.38 12.67 -14.18
C LEU A 273 11.32 13.70 -13.55
N ASN A 274 12.64 13.53 -13.67
CA ASN A 274 13.60 14.51 -13.18
C ASN A 274 13.44 15.86 -13.88
N ALA A 275 13.33 15.85 -15.21
CA ALA A 275 13.18 17.07 -15.99
C ALA A 275 11.89 17.83 -15.66
N ALA A 276 10.77 17.12 -15.47
CA ALA A 276 9.47 17.75 -15.25
C ALA A 276 9.19 18.11 -13.77
N LEU A 277 9.69 17.30 -12.84
CA LEU A 277 9.28 17.33 -11.43
C LEU A 277 10.44 17.60 -10.45
N GLY A 278 11.69 17.63 -10.92
CA GLY A 278 12.86 17.85 -10.05
C GLY A 278 12.94 16.85 -8.91
N LEU A 279 12.67 15.57 -9.19
CA LEU A 279 12.65 14.51 -8.17
C LEU A 279 14.05 14.04 -7.77
N ASP A 280 15.10 14.38 -8.52
CA ASP A 280 16.48 13.89 -8.32
C ASP A 280 16.53 12.37 -8.15
N LEU A 281 15.85 11.65 -9.04
CA LEU A 281 15.87 10.20 -9.10
C LEU A 281 17.17 9.72 -9.71
N ASP A 282 17.80 8.73 -9.09
CA ASP A 282 18.97 8.03 -9.62
C ASP A 282 18.74 6.52 -9.68
N GLU A 283 19.67 5.80 -10.28
CA GLU A 283 19.67 4.34 -10.30
C GLU A 283 20.50 3.81 -9.13
N LEU A 284 19.85 3.07 -8.22
CA LEU A 284 20.54 2.41 -7.12
C LEU A 284 20.72 0.95 -7.46
N ASP A 285 21.97 0.48 -7.46
CA ASP A 285 22.27 -0.92 -7.62
C ASP A 285 21.86 -1.74 -6.37
N ALA A 286 22.08 -3.06 -6.42
CA ALA A 286 21.72 -3.96 -5.33
C ALA A 286 22.47 -3.62 -4.01
N PRO A 287 23.80 -3.39 -4.00
CA PRO A 287 24.50 -2.91 -2.81
C PRO A 287 23.91 -1.61 -2.22
N ALA A 288 23.64 -0.59 -3.05
CA ALA A 288 23.08 0.67 -2.61
C ALA A 288 21.65 0.52 -2.06
N SER A 289 20.82 -0.30 -2.71
CA SER A 289 19.47 -0.63 -2.21
C SER A 289 19.53 -1.33 -0.85
N THR A 290 20.46 -2.28 -0.68
CA THR A 290 20.68 -2.99 0.59
C THR A 290 21.14 -2.03 1.68
N TRP A 291 22.11 -1.16 1.37
CA TRP A 291 22.63 -0.15 2.29
C TRP A 291 21.55 0.85 2.71
N PHE A 292 20.73 1.33 1.77
CA PHE A 292 19.62 2.22 2.10
C PHE A 292 18.67 1.55 3.10
N LYS A 293 18.25 0.31 2.83
CA LYS A 293 17.32 -0.43 3.69
C LYS A 293 17.85 -0.72 5.09
N SER A 294 19.16 -0.90 5.25
CA SER A 294 19.78 -1.14 6.57
C SER A 294 19.87 0.13 7.43
N ASN A 295 19.90 1.31 6.79
CA ASN A 295 19.99 2.61 7.45
C ASN A 295 18.65 3.33 7.59
N TYR A 296 17.66 3.01 6.76
CA TYR A 296 16.34 3.63 6.82
C TYR A 296 15.64 3.31 8.14
N ARG A 297 15.16 4.35 8.84
CA ARG A 297 14.45 4.22 10.13
C ARG A 297 12.96 4.52 10.02
N GLY A 298 12.51 5.03 8.89
CA GLY A 298 11.13 5.47 8.70
C GLY A 298 10.79 6.71 9.54
N HIS A 299 9.77 7.43 9.11
CA HIS A 299 9.22 8.52 9.90
C HIS A 299 8.10 7.99 10.79
N ARG A 300 8.06 8.44 12.04
CA ARG A 300 6.94 8.14 12.94
C ARG A 300 5.72 8.94 12.46
N ALA A 301 4.61 8.26 12.19
CA ALA A 301 3.31 8.91 11.98
C ALA A 301 2.71 9.32 13.33
N TYR A 302 2.48 10.59 13.57
CA TYR A 302 1.90 11.04 14.84
C TYR A 302 0.40 10.73 14.88
N GLY A 303 0.01 9.69 15.61
CA GLY A 303 -1.38 9.46 16.05
C GLY A 303 -2.42 9.34 14.95
N ALA A 304 -3.69 9.59 15.30
CA ALA A 304 -4.80 9.66 14.36
C ALA A 304 -4.40 10.57 13.19
N MET A 305 -4.39 10.04 11.97
CA MET A 305 -4.14 10.86 10.78
C MET A 305 -5.16 12.00 10.84
N ARG A 306 -4.68 13.25 10.97
CA ARG A 306 -5.58 14.40 10.95
C ARG A 306 -6.31 14.35 9.63
N VAL A 307 -7.62 14.18 9.71
CA VAL A 307 -8.55 14.65 8.69
C VAL A 307 -8.26 16.15 8.61
N VAL A 308 -7.62 16.56 7.52
CA VAL A 308 -7.58 17.97 7.14
C VAL A 308 -8.81 18.20 6.26
#